data_AF-A0A966B7D0-F1
#
_entry.id   AF-A0A966B7D0-F1
#
_cell.length_a   1.000
_cell.length_b   1.000
_cell.length_c   1.000
_cell.angle_alpha   90.00
_cell.angle_beta   90.00
_cell.angle_gamma   90.00
#
_symmetry.space_group_name_H-M   'P 1'
#
loop_
_entity.id
_entity.type
_entity.pdbx_description
1 polymer ?
#
loop_
_entity_poly.entity_id
_entity_poly.type
_entity_poly.pdbx_seq_one_letter_code
_entity_poly.pdbx_strand_id
1 'polypeptide(L)'
;FSVSLNSENIVFSYKKNTSDENLNFHIETSIDLKEWKNISELGELKIEESKDNENSSTVTLTLLPNIGNEPSRHFRLKVTR
;
A
#
# COMPACT_ATOMS: atom_id res chain seq x y z
N PHE A 1 10.60 -3.19 -4.01
CA PHE A 1 9.14 -3.02 -4.02
C PHE A 1 8.54 -4.12 -4.88
N SER A 2 7.42 -4.70 -4.44
CA SER A 2 6.63 -5.66 -5.22
C SER A 2 5.14 -5.42 -5.02
N VAL A 3 4.35 -5.75 -6.05
CA VAL A 3 2.88 -5.77 -5.98
C VAL A 3 2.43 -7.17 -6.31
N SER A 4 1.52 -7.71 -5.51
CA SER A 4 0.80 -8.94 -5.83
C SER A 4 -0.70 -8.72 -5.76
N LEU A 5 -1.40 -9.37 -6.67
CA LEU A 5 -2.85 -9.51 -6.64
C LEU A 5 -3.12 -10.93 -6.16
N ASN A 6 -3.71 -11.07 -4.99
CA ASN A 6 -4.39 -12.31 -4.64
C ASN A 6 -5.88 -12.13 -4.94
N SER A 7 -6.66 -13.21 -4.98
CA SER A 7 -8.02 -13.24 -5.55
C SER A 7 -8.98 -12.16 -5.04
N GLU A 8 -8.67 -11.54 -3.89
CA GLU A 8 -9.51 -10.54 -3.25
C GLU A 8 -8.76 -9.28 -2.80
N ASN A 9 -7.42 -9.27 -2.78
CA ASN A 9 -6.63 -8.17 -2.20
C ASN A 9 -5.51 -7.70 -3.12
N ILE A 10 -5.23 -6.40 -3.03
CA ILE A 10 -4.00 -5.81 -3.56
C ILE A 10 -3.00 -5.74 -2.42
N VAL A 11 -1.84 -6.38 -2.60
CA VAL A 11 -0.78 -6.42 -1.60
C VAL A 11 0.44 -5.68 -2.14
N PHE A 12 0.89 -4.69 -1.39
CA PHE A 12 2.12 -3.94 -1.66
C PHE A 12 3.18 -4.33 -0.63
N SER A 13 4.37 -4.69 -1.08
CA SER A 13 5.49 -4.99 -0.20
C SER A 13 6.68 -4.08 -0.49
N TYR A 14 7.23 -3.48 0.56
CA TYR A 14 8.41 -2.63 0.53
C TYR A 14 9.43 -3.13 1.54
N LYS A 15 10.64 -3.46 1.04
CA LYS A 15 11.77 -3.82 1.88
C LYS A 15 12.47 -2.56 2.35
N LYS A 16 12.38 -2.27 3.65
CA LYS A 16 13.12 -1.21 4.34
C LYS A 16 14.49 -1.71 4.75
N ASN A 17 15.48 -0.84 4.61
CA ASN A 17 16.77 -1.01 5.28
C ASN A 17 16.92 -0.02 6.43
N THR A 18 17.95 -0.16 7.26
CA THR A 18 18.28 0.78 8.34
C THR A 18 18.48 2.23 7.89
N SER A 19 18.74 2.46 6.60
CA SER A 19 18.81 3.81 6.00
C SER A 19 17.44 4.44 5.73
N ASP A 20 16.36 3.67 5.80
CA ASP A 20 15.00 4.06 5.44
C ASP A 20 14.18 4.50 6.67
N GLU A 21 14.78 5.34 7.52
CA GLU A 21 14.12 5.90 8.70
C GLU A 21 12.99 6.88 8.30
N ASN A 22 11.91 6.88 9.08
CA ASN A 22 10.76 7.79 8.97
C ASN A 22 9.97 7.72 7.65
N LEU A 23 10.02 6.61 6.90
CA LEU A 23 9.16 6.43 5.74
C LEU A 23 7.68 6.26 6.14
N ASN A 24 6.82 7.06 5.53
CA ASN A 24 5.37 6.98 5.61
C ASN A 24 4.80 6.35 4.34
N PHE A 25 3.84 5.44 4.49
CA PHE A 25 3.25 4.68 3.39
C PHE A 25 1.75 4.97 3.30
N HIS A 26 1.31 5.42 2.12
CA HIS A 26 -0.09 5.71 1.83
C HIS A 26 -0.49 5.00 0.54
N ILE A 27 -1.71 4.47 0.49
CA ILE A 27 -2.29 3.99 -0.77
C ILE A 27 -3.28 5.06 -1.23
N GLU A 28 -3.16 5.47 -2.48
CA GLU A 28 -4.09 6.41 -3.10
C GLU A 28 -4.80 5.74 -4.27
N THR A 29 -6.04 6.13 -4.52
CA THR A 29 -6.85 5.66 -5.63
C THR A 29 -7.28 6.81 -6.53
N SER A 30 -7.44 6.50 -7.83
CA SER A 30 -7.90 7.44 -8.84
C SER A 30 -8.77 6.72 -9.87
N ILE A 31 -9.78 7.41 -10.38
CA ILE A 31 -10.65 6.91 -11.46
C ILE A 31 -10.11 7.37 -12.83
N ASP A 32 -9.40 8.51 -12.87
CA ASP A 32 -9.01 9.20 -14.12
C ASP A 32 -7.52 9.56 -14.23
N LEU A 33 -6.71 9.14 -13.26
CA LEU A 33 -5.28 9.45 -13.09
C LEU A 33 -4.94 10.93 -12.84
N LYS A 34 -5.92 11.83 -12.80
CA LYS A 34 -5.72 13.26 -12.57
C LYS A 34 -5.82 13.60 -11.09
N GLU A 35 -6.84 13.09 -10.42
CA GLU A 35 -7.07 13.31 -9.00
C GLU A 35 -6.85 12.02 -8.21
N TRP A 36 -6.12 12.13 -7.10
CA TRP A 36 -5.75 11.00 -6.24
C TRP A 36 -6.31 11.23 -4.84
N LYS A 37 -7.04 10.24 -4.33
CA LYS A 37 -7.64 10.26 -2.99
C LYS A 37 -6.99 9.19 -2.11
N ASN A 38 -6.78 9.49 -0.83
CA ASN A 38 -6.22 8.52 0.10
C ASN A 38 -7.24 7.41 0.38
N ILE A 39 -6.81 6.15 0.31
CA ILE A 39 -7.69 5.00 0.51
C ILE A 39 -8.05 4.77 1.98
N SER A 40 -7.34 5.41 2.92
CA SER A 40 -7.70 5.35 4.35
C SER A 40 -9.12 5.83 4.62
N GLU A 41 -9.72 6.57 3.69
CA GLU A 41 -11.12 7.05 3.75
C GLU A 41 -12.13 6.06 3.14
N LEU A 42 -11.68 5.01 2.44
CA LEU A 42 -12.50 4.19 1.55
C LEU A 42 -12.46 2.67 1.83
N GLY A 43 -11.61 2.19 2.75
CA GLY A 43 -11.53 0.77 3.06
C GLY A 43 -10.57 0.43 4.20
N GLU A 44 -10.62 -0.83 4.65
CA GLU A 44 -9.71 -1.34 5.67
C GLU A 44 -8.32 -1.59 5.05
N LEU A 45 -7.32 -0.85 5.53
CA LEU A 45 -5.91 -1.01 5.18
C LEU A 45 -5.21 -1.76 6.31
N LYS A 46 -4.64 -2.92 6.01
CA LYS A 46 -3.78 -3.64 6.96
C LYS A 46 -2.32 -3.33 6.65
N ILE A 47 -1.59 -2.83 7.64
CA ILE A 47 -0.14 -2.61 7.56
C ILE A 47 0.54 -3.56 8.54
N GLU A 48 1.46 -4.36 8.03
CA GLU A 48 2.30 -5.26 8.82
C GLU A 48 3.77 -5.00 8.52
N GLU A 49 4.62 -5.14 9.52
CA GLU A 49 6.08 -5.07 9.35
C GLU A 49 6.70 -6.37 9.89
N SER A 50 7.39 -7.10 9.02
CA SER A 50 8.13 -8.31 9.38
C SER A 50 9.62 -8.04 9.37
N LYS A 51 10.32 -8.44 10.44
CA LYS A 51 11.78 -8.33 10.50
C LYS A 51 12.41 -9.43 9.65
N ASP A 52 13.19 -9.05 8.64
CA ASP A 52 13.90 -10.01 7.79
C ASP A 52 15.25 -10.38 8.41
N ASN A 53 15.97 -9.39 8.95
CA ASN A 53 17.22 -9.54 9.71
C ASN A 53 17.51 -8.29 10.55
N GLU A 54 18.70 -8.15 11.12
CA GLU A 54 19.09 -6.99 11.93
C GLU A 54 18.98 -5.64 11.20
N ASN A 55 19.22 -5.63 9.89
CA ASN A 55 19.34 -4.40 9.11
C ASN A 55 18.20 -4.17 8.12
N SER A 56 17.22 -5.07 8.06
CA SER A 56 16.12 -4.98 7.12
C SER A 56 14.81 -5.55 7.65
N SER A 57 13.73 -4.92 7.23
CA SER A 57 12.37 -5.35 7.46
C SER A 57 11.56 -5.22 6.17
N THR A 58 10.49 -5.99 6.06
CA THR A 58 9.54 -5.87 4.98
C THR A 58 8.22 -5.32 5.52
N VAL A 59 7.80 -4.18 5.00
CA VAL A 59 6.48 -3.61 5.24
C VAL A 59 5.54 -4.12 4.18
N THR A 60 4.42 -4.71 4.61
CA THR A 60 3.36 -5.20 3.76
C THR A 60 2.09 -4.41 4.00
N LEU A 61 1.56 -3.79 2.95
CA LEU A 61 0.27 -3.10 2.95
C LEU A 61 -0.73 -3.95 2.17
N THR A 62 -1.79 -4.39 2.83
CA THR A 62 -2.87 -5.16 2.21
C THR A 62 -4.12 -4.30 2.13
N LEU A 63 -4.58 -4.05 0.92
CA LEU A 63 -5.87 -3.43 0.66
C LEU A 63 -6.94 -4.51 0.62
N LEU A 64 -7.82 -4.50 1.62
CA LEU A 64 -8.95 -5.42 1.72
C LEU A 64 -10.08 -5.01 0.75
N PRO A 65 -10.87 -5.96 0.24
CA PRO A 65 -11.98 -5.70 -0.66
C PRO A 65 -13.13 -5.04 0.11
N ASN A 66 -13.05 -3.72 0.31
CA ASN A 66 -14.21 -2.89 0.67
C ASN A 66 -14.44 -1.80 -0.39
N ILE A 67 -14.11 -2.14 -1.63
CA ILE A 67 -14.13 -1.24 -2.76
C ILE A 67 -15.59 -1.20 -3.23
N GLY A 68 -16.37 -0.23 -2.73
CA GLY A 68 -17.71 0.04 -3.24
C GLY A 68 -17.74 0.10 -4.77
N ASN A 69 -18.91 -0.23 -5.36
CA ASN A 69 -19.25 -0.54 -6.76
C ASN A 69 -18.71 0.34 -7.93
N GLU A 70 -17.59 1.04 -7.80
CA GLU A 70 -17.00 1.85 -8.86
C GLU A 70 -16.09 1.00 -9.76
N PRO A 71 -16.41 0.85 -11.07
CA PRO A 71 -15.82 -0.20 -11.90
C PRO A 71 -14.39 -0.01 -12.39
N SER A 72 -13.71 1.11 -12.11
CA SER A 72 -12.33 1.34 -12.57
C SER A 72 -11.56 2.18 -11.58
N ARG A 73 -10.65 1.56 -10.83
CA ARG A 73 -9.77 2.24 -9.89
C ARG A 73 -8.32 1.93 -10.19
N HIS A 74 -7.54 2.97 -10.46
CA HIS A 74 -6.09 2.93 -10.39
C HIS A 74 -5.66 3.02 -8.93
N PHE A 75 -4.58 2.33 -8.59
CA PHE A 75 -3.98 2.37 -7.25
C PHE A 75 -2.51 2.73 -7.35
N ARG A 76 -2.02 3.54 -6.41
CA ARG A 76 -0.59 3.78 -6.24
C ARG A 76 -0.20 3.73 -4.78
N LEU A 77 0.99 3.21 -4.52
CA LEU A 77 1.67 3.36 -3.25
C LEU A 77 2.47 4.67 -3.27
N LYS A 78 2.16 5.58 -2.36
CA LYS A 78 2.91 6.81 -2.12
C LYS A 78 3.78 6.62 -0.88
N VAL A 79 5.09 6.72 -1.09
CA VAL A 79 6.10 6.63 -0.04
C VAL A 79 6.68 8.03 0.16
N THR A 80 6.59 8.57 1.37
CA THR A 80 7.12 9.89 1.73
C THR A 80 8.07 9.79 2.91
N ARG A 81 8.97 10.76 3.05
CA ARG A 81 9.74 11.02 4.27
C ARG A 81 9.03 12.09 5.09
#